data_AF-A0AAN8KB75-F1
#
_entry.id   AF-A0AAN8KB75-F1
#
_cell.length_a   1.000
_cell.length_b   1.000
_cell.length_c   1.000
_cell.angle_alpha   90.00
_cell.angle_beta   90.00
_cell.angle_gamma   90.00
#
_symmetry.space_group_name_H-M   'P 1'
#
loop_
_entity.id
_entity.type
_entity.pdbx_description
1 polymer ?
#
loop_
_entity_poly.entity_id
_entity_poly.type
_entity_poly.pdbx_seq_one_letter_code
_entity_poly.pdbx_strand_id
1 'polypeptide(L)'
;MKLVQKYIALASITVVTIYLYRTTDISLLAKYDNINKHGHRSYRDKLLPAMKPNVTAKIKTHNSCIVDDWIRFDPSAEALKRYIFCDEFAEQSDILCRWYLDQQNITDHKTCLLPQDGYKVPNIVFYVHFIYKEFGMEIYMCILSAKKIQKPLAIYIIGDRPPLGKWWTKLLEDVPELKFISRAMPRAISESFVRWIAQASDLVRLQILLANGGIYMDTDEIFINSFEPLRNYTLTMGIVDNITGMGNAVIVAQRHSTFLQTIHENYKSFNGSLYYHNSLKAAYKLWLKDKGALNLEGDNFYKPGWYQDDKLYKEMGFEWEGQYAIHLWASRNRYRMPTSMEQIDNWYTTLGQIFRYMYYGDSRLRIVVQRANAMGDVEINKAISNT
;
A
#
# COMPACT_ATOMS: atom_id res chain seq x y z
N MET A 1 -36.01 43.13 -11.82
CA MET A 1 -36.84 41.92 -12.07
C MET A 1 -36.14 40.78 -12.85
N LYS A 2 -35.22 41.05 -13.79
CA LYS A 2 -34.58 39.97 -14.60
C LYS A 2 -33.47 39.15 -13.89
N LEU A 3 -32.93 39.62 -12.76
CA LEU A 3 -31.86 38.92 -12.03
C LEU A 3 -32.40 37.81 -11.09
N VAL A 4 -33.55 38.04 -10.45
CA VAL A 4 -34.17 37.08 -9.50
C VAL A 4 -34.72 35.84 -10.21
N GLN A 5 -35.22 35.97 -11.45
CA GLN A 5 -35.67 34.83 -12.25
C GLN A 5 -34.54 33.89 -12.68
N LYS A 6 -33.30 34.38 -12.86
CA LYS A 6 -32.14 33.52 -13.18
C LYS A 6 -31.70 32.67 -11.98
N TYR A 7 -31.75 33.21 -10.76
CA TYR A 7 -31.39 32.46 -9.55
C TYR A 7 -32.43 31.39 -9.18
N ILE A 8 -33.71 31.65 -9.40
CA ILE A 8 -34.77 30.65 -9.18
C ILE A 8 -34.63 29.49 -10.19
N ALA A 9 -34.33 29.78 -11.47
CA ALA A 9 -34.12 28.73 -12.48
C ALA A 9 -32.90 27.83 -12.19
N LEU A 10 -31.78 28.40 -11.71
CA LEU A 10 -30.58 27.63 -11.34
C LEU A 10 -30.79 26.79 -10.06
N ALA A 11 -31.53 27.29 -9.08
CA ALA A 11 -31.88 26.53 -7.88
C ALA A 11 -32.84 25.36 -8.21
N SER A 12 -33.81 25.57 -9.09
CA SER A 12 -34.74 24.52 -9.52
C SER A 12 -34.05 23.42 -10.33
N ILE A 13 -33.09 23.75 -11.21
CA ILE A 13 -32.32 22.75 -11.97
C ILE A 13 -31.42 21.92 -11.04
N THR A 14 -30.83 22.55 -10.01
CA THR A 14 -29.95 21.85 -9.06
C THR A 14 -30.74 20.89 -8.16
N VAL A 15 -31.93 21.29 -7.70
CA VAL A 15 -32.83 20.45 -6.90
C VAL A 15 -33.40 19.29 -7.71
N VAL A 16 -33.77 19.52 -8.98
CA VAL A 16 -34.25 18.45 -9.89
C VAL A 16 -33.13 17.45 -10.21
N THR A 17 -31.89 17.92 -10.40
CA THR A 17 -30.73 17.04 -10.65
C THR A 17 -30.41 16.17 -9.43
N ILE A 18 -30.45 16.74 -8.21
CA ILE A 18 -30.26 15.98 -6.96
C ILE A 18 -31.41 14.97 -6.72
N TYR A 19 -32.64 15.32 -7.08
CA TYR A 19 -33.79 14.42 -6.95
C TYR A 19 -33.74 13.27 -7.97
N LEU A 20 -33.28 13.52 -9.21
CA LEU A 20 -33.10 12.48 -10.24
C LEU A 20 -31.94 11.51 -9.90
N TYR A 21 -30.87 11.99 -9.26
CA TYR A 21 -29.80 11.11 -8.74
C TYR A 21 -30.27 10.26 -7.55
N ARG A 22 -31.09 10.81 -6.63
CA ARG A 22 -31.65 10.03 -5.51
C ARG A 22 -32.66 8.97 -5.94
N THR A 23 -33.50 9.25 -6.95
CA THR A 23 -34.52 8.28 -7.39
C THR A 23 -33.92 7.15 -8.24
N THR A 24 -32.84 7.40 -8.97
CA THR A 24 -32.10 6.35 -9.69
C THR A 24 -31.38 5.39 -8.73
N ASP A 25 -30.75 5.90 -7.66
CA ASP A 25 -30.13 5.05 -6.61
C ASP A 25 -31.15 4.22 -5.82
N ILE A 26 -32.31 4.79 -5.46
CA ILE A 26 -33.37 4.05 -4.74
C ILE A 26 -34.00 2.98 -5.65
N SER A 27 -34.13 3.25 -6.95
CA SER A 27 -34.67 2.26 -7.91
C SER A 27 -33.71 1.10 -8.17
N LEU A 28 -32.39 1.32 -8.11
CA LEU A 28 -31.37 0.28 -8.23
C LEU A 28 -31.27 -0.58 -6.97
N LEU A 29 -31.36 0.03 -5.78
CA LEU A 29 -31.37 -0.69 -4.50
C LEU A 29 -32.64 -1.54 -4.32
N ALA A 30 -33.81 -1.01 -4.70
CA ALA A 30 -35.07 -1.76 -4.64
C ALA A 30 -35.15 -2.92 -5.66
N LYS A 31 -34.45 -2.83 -6.80
CA LYS A 31 -34.32 -3.94 -7.75
C LYS A 31 -33.36 -5.03 -7.27
N TYR A 32 -32.38 -4.69 -6.43
CA TYR A 32 -31.43 -5.65 -5.86
C TYR A 32 -32.05 -6.47 -4.70
N ASP A 33 -32.92 -5.86 -3.89
CA ASP A 33 -33.61 -6.53 -2.78
C ASP A 33 -34.75 -7.47 -3.22
N ASN A 34 -35.34 -7.26 -4.40
CA ASN A 34 -36.44 -8.10 -4.90
C ASN A 34 -35.99 -9.40 -5.61
N ILE A 35 -34.69 -9.58 -5.88
CA ILE A 35 -34.16 -10.79 -6.53
C ILE A 35 -33.78 -11.88 -5.50
N ASN A 36 -33.69 -11.55 -4.20
CA ASN A 36 -33.28 -12.50 -3.14
C ASN A 36 -34.41 -12.97 -2.21
N LYS A 37 -35.68 -12.72 -2.56
CA LYS A 37 -36.82 -13.26 -1.82
C LYS A 37 -37.57 -14.27 -2.67
N HIS A 38 -37.04 -15.48 -2.85
CA HIS A 38 -37.83 -16.73 -2.98
C HIS A 38 -36.90 -17.95 -2.98
N GLY A 39 -36.93 -18.73 -1.88
CA GLY A 39 -36.26 -20.04 -1.81
C GLY A 39 -35.95 -20.50 -0.38
N HIS A 40 -36.98 -21.04 0.29
CA HIS A 40 -37.01 -22.15 1.28
C HIS A 40 -35.70 -22.62 1.95
N ARG A 41 -35.64 -23.08 3.21
CA ARG A 41 -36.60 -23.52 4.23
C ARG A 41 -35.82 -23.66 5.55
N SER A 42 -36.51 -23.49 6.67
CA SER A 42 -36.06 -23.72 8.04
C SER A 42 -35.40 -25.10 8.27
N TYR A 43 -34.21 -25.09 8.87
CA TYR A 43 -33.78 -26.13 9.80
C TYR A 43 -33.32 -25.46 11.11
N ARG A 44 -34.14 -25.60 12.15
CA ARG A 44 -33.74 -25.37 13.54
C ARG A 44 -32.92 -26.59 13.97
N ASP A 45 -31.69 -26.38 14.40
CA ASP A 45 -31.05 -27.30 15.34
C ASP A 45 -30.27 -26.55 16.42
N LYS A 46 -30.72 -26.83 17.65
CA LYS A 46 -30.19 -26.69 19.01
C LYS A 46 -28.87 -25.93 19.20
N LEU A 47 -29.00 -24.78 19.89
CA LEU A 47 -27.93 -24.10 20.63
C LEU A 47 -27.32 -25.06 21.67
N LEU A 48 -26.04 -25.38 21.52
CA LEU A 48 -25.20 -25.88 22.62
C LEU A 48 -24.57 -24.67 23.36
N PRO A 49 -24.45 -24.71 24.70
CA PRO A 49 -23.93 -23.57 25.46
C PRO A 49 -22.43 -23.35 25.19
N ALA A 50 -22.05 -22.08 25.16
CA ALA A 50 -20.69 -21.62 24.90
C ALA A 50 -19.69 -22.15 25.95
N MET A 51 -18.74 -22.97 25.50
CA MET A 51 -17.54 -23.31 26.28
C MET A 51 -16.57 -22.13 26.27
N LYS A 52 -16.15 -21.68 27.45
CA LYS A 52 -15.08 -20.70 27.66
C LYS A 52 -13.74 -21.31 27.23
N PRO A 53 -12.92 -20.64 26.39
CA PRO A 53 -11.58 -21.14 26.09
C PRO A 53 -10.64 -20.85 27.28
N ASN A 54 -10.33 -21.89 28.04
CA ASN A 54 -9.13 -21.95 28.87
C ASN A 54 -7.93 -22.17 27.93
N VAL A 55 -7.16 -21.13 27.65
CA VAL A 55 -5.88 -21.26 26.96
C VAL A 55 -4.78 -21.39 28.01
N THR A 56 -4.55 -22.62 28.48
CA THR A 56 -3.23 -23.00 28.97
C THR A 56 -2.33 -23.14 27.75
N ALA A 57 -1.33 -22.27 27.66
CA ALA A 57 -0.31 -22.29 26.63
C ALA A 57 0.47 -23.62 26.66
N LYS A 58 0.07 -24.56 25.79
CA LYS A 58 0.95 -25.65 25.37
C LYS A 58 1.83 -25.12 24.25
N ILE A 59 3.10 -24.91 24.56
CA ILE A 59 4.18 -24.69 23.61
C ILE A 59 4.16 -25.87 22.62
N LYS A 60 3.73 -25.61 21.39
CA LYS A 60 3.84 -26.59 20.29
C LYS A 60 5.26 -26.54 19.74
N THR A 61 5.84 -27.72 19.69
CA THR A 61 7.14 -28.08 19.13
C THR A 61 7.29 -27.62 17.67
N HIS A 62 8.45 -27.04 17.34
CA HIS A 62 8.90 -26.69 15.98
C HIS A 62 8.72 -27.86 14.98
N ASN A 63 7.98 -27.61 13.88
CA ASN A 63 8.11 -28.26 12.56
C ASN A 63 7.07 -27.79 11.50
N SER A 64 6.25 -26.78 11.75
CA SER A 64 5.35 -26.23 10.71
C SER A 64 6.02 -25.09 9.95
N CYS A 65 6.12 -25.21 8.63
CA CYS A 65 6.65 -24.15 7.78
C CYS A 65 5.60 -23.05 7.59
N ILE A 66 5.99 -21.77 7.63
CA ILE A 66 5.06 -20.64 7.47
C ILE A 66 4.30 -20.68 6.13
N VAL A 67 4.89 -21.29 5.11
CA VAL A 67 4.26 -21.51 3.80
C VAL A 67 3.07 -22.46 3.91
N ASP A 68 3.13 -23.47 4.80
CA ASP A 68 2.01 -24.40 5.02
C ASP A 68 0.79 -23.65 5.60
N ASP A 69 1.02 -22.62 6.42
CA ASP A 69 -0.05 -21.75 6.91
C ASP A 69 -0.67 -20.90 5.80
N TRP A 70 0.12 -20.49 4.80
CA TRP A 70 -0.37 -19.70 3.67
C TRP A 70 -1.20 -20.55 2.72
N ILE A 71 -0.79 -21.78 2.44
CA ILE A 71 -1.50 -22.71 1.54
C ILE A 71 -2.95 -22.93 1.98
N ARG A 72 -3.24 -22.85 3.29
CA ARG A 72 -4.61 -22.95 3.84
C ARG A 72 -5.59 -21.96 3.20
N PHE A 73 -5.11 -20.79 2.79
CA PHE A 73 -5.95 -19.71 2.27
C PHE A 73 -5.53 -19.26 0.88
N ASP A 74 -4.26 -19.43 0.49
CA ASP A 74 -3.69 -19.03 -0.80
C ASP A 74 -3.08 -20.24 -1.51
N PRO A 75 -3.82 -20.89 -2.43
CA PRO A 75 -3.31 -22.01 -3.21
C PRO A 75 -2.05 -21.67 -4.03
N SER A 76 -1.82 -20.39 -4.38
CA SER A 76 -0.62 -20.00 -5.14
C SER A 76 0.67 -20.14 -4.32
N ALA A 77 0.57 -20.22 -2.99
CA ALA A 77 1.71 -20.43 -2.11
C ALA A 77 2.32 -21.84 -2.24
N GLU A 78 1.62 -22.82 -2.82
CA GLU A 78 2.12 -24.18 -3.01
C GLU A 78 3.36 -24.22 -3.93
N ALA A 79 3.50 -23.26 -4.84
CA ALA A 79 4.66 -23.12 -5.71
C ALA A 79 5.91 -22.57 -4.99
N LEU A 80 5.80 -22.12 -3.73
CA LEU A 80 6.91 -21.55 -2.98
C LEU A 80 7.83 -22.65 -2.43
N LYS A 81 9.15 -22.46 -2.59
CA LYS A 81 10.14 -23.43 -2.12
C LYS A 81 10.33 -23.31 -0.61
N ARG A 82 9.90 -24.33 0.14
CA ARG A 82 9.93 -24.36 1.62
C ARG A 82 11.28 -23.99 2.24
N TYR A 83 12.39 -24.45 1.67
CA TYR A 83 13.73 -24.17 2.23
C TYR A 83 14.08 -22.68 2.24
N ILE A 84 13.46 -21.85 1.40
CA ILE A 84 13.69 -20.39 1.40
C ILE A 84 13.14 -19.76 2.69
N PHE A 85 12.04 -20.30 3.22
CA PHE A 85 11.25 -19.68 4.28
C PHE A 85 11.42 -20.34 5.64
N CYS A 86 11.87 -21.60 5.69
CA CYS A 86 11.64 -22.47 6.84
C CYS A 86 12.84 -23.31 7.28
N ASP A 87 14.03 -23.10 6.70
CA ASP A 87 15.25 -23.72 7.22
C ASP A 87 15.82 -22.92 8.41
N GLU A 88 16.86 -23.46 9.07
CA GLU A 88 17.49 -22.80 10.22
C GLU A 88 18.09 -21.43 9.87
N PHE A 89 18.48 -21.23 8.61
CA PHE A 89 19.03 -19.97 8.14
C PHE A 89 17.94 -18.90 7.95
N ALA A 90 16.68 -19.30 7.77
CA ALA A 90 15.56 -18.39 7.53
C ALA A 90 15.46 -17.35 8.65
N GLU A 91 15.53 -17.77 9.90
CA GLU A 91 15.40 -16.90 11.09
C GLU A 91 16.40 -15.74 11.15
N GLN A 92 17.57 -15.87 10.50
CA GLN A 92 18.65 -14.87 10.56
C GLN A 92 18.88 -14.15 9.22
N SER A 93 18.07 -14.46 8.20
CA SER A 93 18.27 -13.97 6.84
C SER A 93 17.09 -13.16 6.32
N ASP A 94 17.37 -12.27 5.38
CA ASP A 94 16.39 -11.63 4.53
C ASP A 94 15.81 -12.67 3.56
N ILE A 95 14.57 -13.11 3.84
CA ILE A 95 13.84 -14.09 3.05
C ILE A 95 13.64 -13.61 1.61
N LEU A 96 13.48 -12.29 1.40
CA LEU A 96 13.31 -11.72 0.06
C LEU A 96 14.63 -11.76 -0.73
N CYS A 97 15.76 -11.49 -0.08
CA CYS A 97 17.09 -11.68 -0.68
C CYS A 97 17.28 -13.13 -1.13
N ARG A 98 16.95 -14.10 -0.26
CA ARG A 98 17.09 -15.52 -0.56
C ARG A 98 16.20 -15.94 -1.71
N TRP A 99 14.96 -15.48 -1.71
CA TRP A 99 14.02 -15.76 -2.78
C TRP A 99 14.50 -15.18 -4.12
N TYR A 100 15.02 -13.96 -4.11
CA TYR A 100 15.60 -13.35 -5.30
C TYR A 100 16.80 -14.16 -5.83
N LEU A 101 17.78 -14.50 -4.98
CA LEU A 101 18.96 -15.27 -5.37
C LEU A 101 18.59 -16.64 -5.94
N ASP A 102 17.64 -17.33 -5.31
CA ASP A 102 17.11 -18.60 -5.79
C ASP A 102 16.54 -18.50 -7.21
N GLN A 103 15.81 -17.41 -7.52
CA GLN A 103 15.28 -17.14 -8.86
C GLN A 103 16.37 -16.80 -9.89
N GLN A 104 17.56 -16.38 -9.43
CA GLN A 104 18.75 -16.20 -10.27
C GLN A 104 19.60 -17.48 -10.36
N ASN A 105 19.14 -18.62 -9.82
CA ASN A 105 19.90 -19.87 -9.72
C ASN A 105 21.20 -19.72 -8.90
N ILE A 106 21.23 -18.81 -7.93
CA ILE A 106 22.34 -18.63 -6.99
C ILE A 106 21.99 -19.39 -5.71
N THR A 107 22.81 -20.39 -5.36
CA THR A 107 22.55 -21.27 -4.20
C THR A 107 23.23 -20.80 -2.91
N ASP A 108 24.27 -19.95 -3.02
CA ASP A 108 24.90 -19.36 -1.84
C ASP A 108 24.08 -18.15 -1.35
N HIS A 109 23.39 -18.36 -0.24
CA HIS A 109 22.52 -17.36 0.38
C HIS A 109 23.19 -16.61 1.54
N LYS A 110 24.47 -16.84 1.84
CA LYS A 110 25.16 -16.23 3.00
C LYS A 110 25.12 -14.70 2.99
N THR A 111 25.08 -14.10 1.80
CA THR A 111 24.97 -12.63 1.63
C THR A 111 23.64 -12.06 2.09
N CYS A 112 22.64 -12.90 2.36
CA CYS A 112 21.32 -12.49 2.82
C CYS A 112 21.20 -12.39 4.35
N LEU A 113 22.29 -12.52 5.11
CA LEU A 113 22.27 -12.31 6.56
C LEU A 113 21.76 -10.91 6.91
N LEU A 114 20.82 -10.84 7.86
CA LEU A 114 20.33 -9.57 8.37
C LEU A 114 21.38 -8.92 9.29
N PRO A 115 21.59 -7.60 9.19
CA PRO A 115 22.45 -6.89 10.14
C PRO A 115 21.80 -6.87 11.52
N GLN A 116 22.62 -6.98 12.57
CA GLN A 116 22.20 -6.82 13.96
C GLN A 116 22.30 -5.34 14.36
N ASP A 117 21.35 -4.53 13.88
CA ASP A 117 21.33 -3.08 14.08
C ASP A 117 20.52 -2.62 15.32
N GLY A 118 20.07 -3.56 16.15
CA GLY A 118 19.40 -3.30 17.43
C GLY A 118 17.89 -3.01 17.33
N TYR A 119 17.35 -2.93 16.10
CA TYR A 119 15.92 -2.73 15.88
C TYR A 119 15.15 -4.05 15.83
N LYS A 120 13.86 -4.00 16.16
CA LYS A 120 12.97 -5.17 16.03
C LYS A 120 12.62 -5.45 14.57
N VAL A 121 12.52 -4.39 13.77
CA VAL A 121 12.12 -4.47 12.36
C VAL A 121 13.36 -4.29 11.47
N PRO A 122 13.65 -5.22 10.54
CA PRO A 122 14.77 -5.05 9.61
C PRO A 122 14.53 -3.86 8.67
N ASN A 123 15.60 -3.14 8.30
CA ASN A 123 15.51 -2.01 7.37
C ASN A 123 15.38 -2.47 5.91
N ILE A 124 14.31 -3.19 5.61
CA ILE A 124 14.01 -3.70 4.27
C ILE A 124 12.67 -3.12 3.84
N VAL A 125 12.65 -2.49 2.67
CA VAL A 125 11.42 -1.96 2.08
C VAL A 125 10.97 -2.89 0.98
N PHE A 126 9.67 -3.18 0.93
CA PHE A 126 9.11 -3.92 -0.20
C PHE A 126 7.73 -3.42 -0.61
N TYR A 127 7.43 -3.64 -1.87
CA TYR A 127 6.18 -3.31 -2.54
C TYR A 127 5.56 -4.56 -3.14
N VAL A 128 4.24 -4.56 -3.31
CA VAL A 128 3.52 -5.62 -4.04
C VAL A 128 2.86 -5.00 -5.26
N HIS A 129 3.13 -5.54 -6.45
CA HIS A 129 2.65 -5.00 -7.72
C HIS A 129 2.24 -6.13 -8.69
N PHE A 130 0.96 -6.47 -8.68
CA PHE A 130 0.39 -7.53 -9.55
C PHE A 130 -0.32 -6.95 -10.77
N ILE A 131 0.39 -6.26 -11.65
CA ILE A 131 -0.20 -5.70 -12.88
C ILE A 131 0.82 -5.70 -14.01
N TYR A 132 0.39 -6.15 -15.19
CA TYR A 132 1.11 -5.92 -16.44
C TYR A 132 0.60 -4.62 -17.10
N LYS A 133 1.04 -3.47 -16.57
CA LYS A 133 0.77 -2.14 -17.12
C LYS A 133 2.04 -1.30 -17.09
N GLU A 134 2.01 -0.21 -17.85
CA GLU A 134 3.08 0.77 -17.83
C GLU A 134 3.26 1.33 -16.42
N PHE A 135 4.50 1.30 -15.94
CA PHE A 135 4.91 1.81 -14.65
C PHE A 135 4.85 3.34 -14.68
N GLY A 136 4.02 3.91 -13.82
CA GLY A 136 3.79 5.35 -13.77
C GLY A 136 4.92 6.12 -13.09
N MET A 137 4.94 7.44 -13.34
CA MET A 137 5.87 8.36 -12.69
C MET A 137 5.66 8.41 -11.17
N GLU A 138 4.41 8.28 -10.72
CA GLU A 138 4.06 8.24 -9.31
C GLU A 138 4.75 7.08 -8.59
N ILE A 139 4.75 5.90 -9.18
CA ILE A 139 5.40 4.73 -8.59
C ILE A 139 6.91 4.94 -8.57
N TYR A 140 7.48 5.50 -9.65
CA TYR A 140 8.88 5.88 -9.69
C TYR A 140 9.26 6.83 -8.54
N MET A 141 8.48 7.90 -8.31
CA MET A 141 8.74 8.85 -7.22
C MET A 141 8.58 8.21 -5.84
N CYS A 142 7.56 7.37 -5.64
CA CYS A 142 7.35 6.64 -4.40
C CYS A 142 8.51 5.70 -4.07
N ILE A 143 9.00 4.91 -5.03
CA ILE A 143 10.10 4.00 -4.77
C ILE A 143 11.45 4.74 -4.67
N LEU A 144 11.67 5.80 -5.46
CA LEU A 144 12.84 6.66 -5.32
C LEU A 144 12.90 7.30 -3.92
N SER A 145 11.75 7.68 -3.35
CA SER A 145 11.69 8.23 -2.00
C SER A 145 12.17 7.22 -0.94
N ALA A 146 11.89 5.92 -1.11
CA ALA A 146 12.41 4.90 -0.20
C ALA A 146 13.94 4.88 -0.18
N LYS A 147 14.57 4.92 -1.37
CA LYS A 147 16.03 5.01 -1.47
C LYS A 147 16.57 6.27 -0.78
N LYS A 148 15.98 7.43 -1.04
CA LYS A 148 16.52 8.73 -0.59
C LYS A 148 16.27 9.00 0.89
N ILE A 149 15.11 8.62 1.40
CA ILE A 149 14.64 8.96 2.74
C ILE A 149 14.89 7.79 3.70
N GLN A 150 14.34 6.62 3.41
CA GLN A 150 14.46 5.45 4.29
C GLN A 150 15.86 4.81 4.25
N LYS A 151 16.54 4.87 3.08
CA LYS A 151 17.86 4.27 2.86
C LYS A 151 17.94 2.82 3.35
N PRO A 152 17.03 1.93 2.90
CA PRO A 152 16.99 0.55 3.37
C PRO A 152 18.18 -0.26 2.86
N LEU A 153 18.43 -1.39 3.53
CA LEU A 153 19.43 -2.40 3.12
C LEU A 153 19.10 -2.95 1.72
N ALA A 154 17.82 -3.11 1.42
CA ALA A 154 17.33 -3.57 0.13
C ALA A 154 15.92 -3.06 -0.14
N ILE A 155 15.60 -2.95 -1.43
CA ILE A 155 14.27 -2.59 -1.93
C ILE A 155 13.77 -3.71 -2.84
N TYR A 156 12.57 -4.22 -2.57
CA TYR A 156 11.98 -5.28 -3.36
C TYR A 156 10.64 -4.88 -3.98
N ILE A 157 10.38 -5.34 -5.20
CA ILE A 157 9.03 -5.38 -5.77
C ILE A 157 8.66 -6.85 -5.96
N ILE A 158 7.58 -7.28 -5.33
CA ILE A 158 7.02 -8.63 -5.51
C ILE A 158 5.83 -8.53 -6.47
N GLY A 159 5.84 -9.32 -7.54
CA GLY A 159 4.77 -9.30 -8.54
C GLY A 159 4.80 -10.53 -9.44
N ASP A 160 3.80 -10.66 -10.29
CA ASP A 160 3.70 -11.78 -11.25
C ASP A 160 4.54 -11.54 -12.50
N ARG A 161 4.82 -10.28 -12.85
CA ARG A 161 5.70 -9.87 -13.95
C ARG A 161 6.43 -8.57 -13.62
N PRO A 162 7.67 -8.38 -14.10
CA PRO A 162 8.33 -7.08 -14.02
C PRO A 162 7.50 -5.99 -14.72
N PRO A 163 7.44 -4.77 -14.17
CA PRO A 163 6.82 -3.65 -14.87
C PRO A 163 7.53 -3.29 -16.18
N LEU A 164 6.89 -2.45 -16.99
CA LEU A 164 7.43 -1.94 -18.24
C LEU A 164 7.35 -0.41 -18.31
N GLY A 165 8.06 0.18 -19.27
CA GLY A 165 7.97 1.61 -19.58
C GLY A 165 9.15 2.43 -19.08
N LYS A 166 9.21 3.69 -19.51
CA LYS A 166 10.37 4.58 -19.29
C LYS A 166 10.70 4.80 -17.81
N TRP A 167 9.68 4.88 -16.95
CA TRP A 167 9.86 5.09 -15.51
C TRP A 167 10.38 3.85 -14.80
N TRP A 168 10.05 2.66 -15.29
CA TRP A 168 10.62 1.41 -14.80
C TRP A 168 12.11 1.33 -15.15
N THR A 169 12.47 1.58 -16.42
CA THR A 169 13.88 1.61 -16.86
C THR A 169 14.68 2.61 -16.04
N LYS A 170 14.16 3.84 -15.90
CA LYS A 170 14.80 4.88 -15.10
C LYS A 170 14.92 4.51 -13.62
N LEU A 171 13.92 3.82 -13.05
CA LEU A 171 13.99 3.36 -11.66
C LEU A 171 15.15 2.38 -11.45
N LEU A 172 15.32 1.42 -12.36
CA LEU A 172 16.41 0.46 -12.30
C LEU A 172 17.79 1.11 -12.41
N GLU A 173 17.90 2.20 -13.18
CA GLU A 173 19.12 3.00 -13.28
C GLU A 173 19.41 3.79 -11.98
N ASP A 174 18.40 4.45 -11.43
CA ASP A 174 18.55 5.31 -10.24
C ASP A 174 18.61 4.51 -8.92
N VAL A 175 18.08 3.28 -8.90
CA VAL A 175 17.94 2.40 -7.74
C VAL A 175 18.49 1.00 -8.08
N PRO A 176 19.81 0.83 -8.30
CA PRO A 176 20.42 -0.46 -8.63
C PRO A 176 20.26 -1.54 -7.54
N GLU A 177 19.97 -1.15 -6.30
CA GLU A 177 19.66 -2.06 -5.20
C GLU A 177 18.25 -2.67 -5.27
N LEU A 178 17.39 -2.16 -6.16
CA LEU A 178 16.03 -2.66 -6.35
C LEU A 178 16.04 -4.03 -7.03
N LYS A 179 15.31 -4.97 -6.45
CA LYS A 179 15.17 -6.33 -6.97
C LYS A 179 13.70 -6.67 -7.20
N PHE A 180 13.41 -7.21 -8.38
CA PHE A 180 12.10 -7.78 -8.67
C PHE A 180 12.08 -9.26 -8.28
N ILE A 181 11.05 -9.68 -7.53
CA ILE A 181 10.82 -11.06 -7.13
C ILE A 181 9.52 -11.54 -7.79
N SER A 182 9.63 -12.62 -8.56
CA SER A 182 8.48 -13.23 -9.22
C SER A 182 7.64 -14.02 -8.22
N ARG A 183 6.34 -13.75 -8.17
CA ARG A 183 5.35 -14.48 -7.39
C ARG A 183 4.03 -14.53 -8.15
N ALA A 184 3.42 -15.71 -8.23
CA ALA A 184 2.07 -15.84 -8.76
C ALA A 184 1.06 -15.02 -7.93
N MET A 185 0.17 -14.28 -8.61
CA MET A 185 -0.93 -13.58 -7.93
C MET A 185 -1.98 -14.58 -7.45
N PRO A 186 -2.42 -14.52 -6.17
CA PRO A 186 -3.55 -15.30 -5.68
C PRO A 186 -4.81 -15.03 -6.52
N ARG A 187 -5.38 -16.08 -7.12
CA ARG A 187 -6.64 -16.00 -7.89
C ARG A 187 -7.87 -16.31 -7.05
N ALA A 188 -7.67 -17.03 -5.96
CA ALA A 188 -8.68 -17.31 -4.94
C ALA A 188 -8.03 -17.21 -3.56
N ILE A 189 -8.81 -16.78 -2.57
CA ILE A 189 -8.43 -16.77 -1.17
C ILE A 189 -9.55 -17.45 -0.37
N SER A 190 -9.22 -18.48 0.41
CA SER A 190 -10.19 -19.26 1.20
C SER A 190 -11.42 -19.66 0.38
N GLU A 191 -11.19 -20.30 -0.77
CA GLU A 191 -12.20 -20.74 -1.74
C GLU A 191 -13.03 -19.62 -2.41
N SER A 192 -12.82 -18.35 -2.04
CA SER A 192 -13.48 -17.20 -2.65
C SER A 192 -12.61 -16.59 -3.75
N PHE A 193 -13.19 -16.31 -4.92
CA PHE A 193 -12.47 -15.65 -6.02
C PHE A 193 -12.02 -14.24 -5.62
N VAL A 194 -10.77 -13.91 -5.97
CA VAL A 194 -10.24 -12.56 -5.86
C VAL A 194 -10.84 -11.71 -6.98
N ARG A 195 -11.62 -10.67 -6.60
CA ARG A 195 -12.28 -9.78 -7.58
C ARG A 195 -11.45 -8.56 -7.91
N TRP A 196 -10.59 -8.13 -6.99
CA TRP A 196 -9.73 -6.98 -7.16
C TRP A 196 -8.29 -7.33 -6.85
N ILE A 197 -7.38 -6.87 -7.69
CA ILE A 197 -5.93 -7.07 -7.54
C ILE A 197 -5.44 -6.59 -6.17
N ALA A 198 -6.04 -5.50 -5.65
CA ALA A 198 -5.77 -4.99 -4.30
C ALA A 198 -6.01 -6.04 -3.21
N GLN A 199 -7.02 -6.90 -3.32
CA GLN A 199 -7.26 -7.97 -2.34
C GLN A 199 -6.15 -9.03 -2.35
N ALA A 200 -5.59 -9.35 -3.53
CA ALA A 200 -4.44 -10.25 -3.65
C ALA A 200 -3.21 -9.62 -2.98
N SER A 201 -2.98 -8.34 -3.26
CA SER A 201 -1.91 -7.55 -2.65
C SER A 201 -2.04 -7.46 -1.13
N ASP A 202 -3.27 -7.29 -0.63
CA ASP A 202 -3.58 -7.22 0.80
C ASP A 202 -3.18 -8.49 1.55
N LEU A 203 -3.36 -9.67 0.93
CA LEU A 203 -2.93 -10.93 1.54
C LEU A 203 -1.41 -11.09 1.46
N VAL A 204 -0.83 -10.86 0.28
CA VAL A 204 0.60 -11.14 0.02
C VAL A 204 1.52 -10.25 0.86
N ARG A 205 1.15 -8.98 1.08
CA ARG A 205 1.94 -8.10 1.96
C ARG A 205 2.03 -8.63 3.39
N LEU A 206 0.92 -9.17 3.92
CA LEU A 206 0.88 -9.73 5.27
C LEU A 206 1.77 -10.97 5.36
N GLN A 207 1.69 -11.85 4.36
CA GLN A 207 2.52 -13.05 4.30
C GLN A 207 4.02 -12.70 4.26
N ILE A 208 4.41 -11.74 3.42
CA ILE A 208 5.82 -11.31 3.34
C ILE A 208 6.29 -10.69 4.66
N LEU A 209 5.51 -9.80 5.26
CA LEU A 209 5.84 -9.23 6.58
C LEU A 209 5.93 -10.30 7.66
N LEU A 210 5.08 -11.32 7.62
CA LEU A 210 5.12 -12.41 8.57
C LEU A 210 6.41 -13.23 8.43
N ALA A 211 6.85 -13.53 7.21
CA ALA A 211 8.06 -14.31 6.96
C ALA A 211 9.35 -13.50 7.12
N ASN A 212 9.38 -12.24 6.67
CA ASN A 212 10.60 -11.45 6.61
C ASN A 212 10.69 -10.39 7.71
N GLY A 213 9.56 -9.85 8.15
CA GLY A 213 9.49 -8.53 8.76
C GLY A 213 9.71 -7.42 7.72
N GLY A 214 9.97 -6.20 8.20
CA GLY A 214 10.36 -5.07 7.38
C GLY A 214 9.26 -4.01 7.23
N ILE A 215 9.36 -3.25 6.15
CA ILE A 215 8.50 -2.10 5.84
C ILE A 215 7.79 -2.40 4.52
N TYR A 216 6.48 -2.57 4.59
CA TYR A 216 5.62 -2.61 3.41
C TYR A 216 5.08 -1.20 3.11
N MET A 217 5.08 -0.85 1.82
CA MET A 217 4.34 0.30 1.31
C MET A 217 3.55 -0.03 0.03
N ASP A 218 2.37 0.56 -0.12
CA ASP A 218 1.66 0.58 -1.41
C ASP A 218 2.51 1.36 -2.44
N THR A 219 2.36 1.02 -3.72
CA THR A 219 3.17 1.63 -4.80
C THR A 219 2.88 3.12 -5.02
N ASP A 220 1.82 3.66 -4.44
CA ASP A 220 1.46 5.08 -4.48
C ASP A 220 1.55 5.74 -3.09
N GLU A 221 2.39 5.21 -2.20
CA GLU A 221 2.77 5.82 -0.93
C GLU A 221 4.18 6.40 -1.03
N ILE A 222 4.34 7.70 -0.73
CA ILE A 222 5.63 8.39 -0.80
C ILE A 222 6.21 8.61 0.60
N PHE A 223 7.48 8.26 0.80
CA PHE A 223 8.19 8.59 2.04
C PHE A 223 8.44 10.09 2.11
N ILE A 224 8.16 10.67 3.26
CA ILE A 224 8.54 12.04 3.59
C ILE A 224 9.65 12.04 4.64
N ASN A 225 9.50 11.25 5.69
CA ASN A 225 10.50 11.08 6.76
C ASN A 225 10.84 9.61 6.98
N SER A 226 12.04 9.36 7.53
CA SER A 226 12.51 8.01 7.83
C SER A 226 11.63 7.33 8.89
N PHE A 227 11.30 6.06 8.66
CA PHE A 227 10.58 5.20 9.59
C PHE A 227 11.49 4.58 10.65
N GLU A 228 12.76 4.98 10.74
CA GLU A 228 13.71 4.46 11.73
C GLU A 228 13.13 4.42 13.16
N PRO A 229 12.44 5.46 13.68
CA PRO A 229 11.82 5.40 15.00
C PRO A 229 10.76 4.29 15.12
N LEU A 230 10.03 4.02 14.04
CA LEU A 230 8.94 3.04 13.99
C LEU A 230 9.45 1.59 14.02
N ARG A 231 10.73 1.37 13.72
CA ARG A 231 11.37 0.04 13.73
C ARG A 231 11.61 -0.53 15.14
N ASN A 232 11.39 0.27 16.18
CA ASN A 232 11.44 -0.16 17.58
C ASN A 232 10.17 -0.87 18.05
N TYR A 233 9.08 -0.74 17.31
CA TYR A 233 7.81 -1.38 17.62
C TYR A 233 7.70 -2.76 16.96
N THR A 234 6.91 -3.65 17.56
CA THR A 234 6.63 -4.98 17.00
C THR A 234 5.76 -4.89 15.74
N LEU A 235 4.88 -3.91 15.69
CA LEU A 235 4.01 -3.61 14.57
C LEU A 235 3.57 -2.15 14.63
N THR A 236 3.65 -1.46 13.51
CA THR A 236 3.09 -0.11 13.31
C THR A 236 2.17 -0.13 12.10
N MET A 237 0.96 0.41 12.26
CA MET A 237 -0.04 0.62 11.21
C MET A 237 -0.77 1.94 11.47
N GLY A 238 -1.52 2.44 10.49
CA GLY A 238 -2.31 3.66 10.64
C GLY A 238 -3.80 3.44 10.50
N ILE A 239 -4.61 4.37 11.00
CA ILE A 239 -6.06 4.42 10.74
C ILE A 239 -6.31 5.43 9.62
N VAL A 240 -7.00 5.01 8.57
CA VAL A 240 -7.39 5.90 7.46
C VAL A 240 -8.44 6.88 7.96
N ASP A 241 -9.53 6.34 8.52
CA ASP A 241 -10.60 7.05 9.19
C ASP A 241 -11.52 6.03 9.90
N ASN A 242 -12.46 6.49 10.72
CA ASN A 242 -13.35 5.63 11.51
C ASN A 242 -14.34 4.80 10.66
N ILE A 243 -14.55 5.15 9.40
CA ILE A 243 -15.51 4.49 8.49
C ILE A 243 -14.78 3.42 7.65
N THR A 244 -13.59 3.75 7.17
CA THR A 244 -12.72 2.92 6.34
C THR A 244 -12.02 1.86 7.19
N GLY A 245 -11.44 2.25 8.32
CA GLY A 245 -10.79 1.36 9.29
C GLY A 245 -9.26 1.50 9.32
N MET A 246 -8.60 0.39 9.65
CA MET A 246 -7.15 0.31 9.79
C MET A 246 -6.54 0.24 8.39
N GLY A 247 -5.79 1.26 8.02
CA GLY A 247 -5.08 1.31 6.76
C GLY A 247 -3.97 0.26 6.71
N ASN A 248 -3.76 -0.31 5.53
CA ASN A 248 -2.75 -1.31 5.27
C ASN A 248 -1.81 -0.90 4.12
N ALA A 249 -1.85 0.36 3.70
CA ALA A 249 -0.96 0.92 2.67
C ALA A 249 0.45 1.12 3.22
N VAL A 250 0.60 1.31 4.53
CA VAL A 250 1.89 1.32 5.23
C VAL A 250 1.82 0.35 6.41
N ILE A 251 2.77 -0.59 6.47
CA ILE A 251 2.91 -1.52 7.60
C ILE A 251 4.39 -1.71 7.92
N VAL A 252 4.77 -1.44 9.16
CA VAL A 252 6.15 -1.66 9.67
C VAL A 252 6.07 -2.77 10.70
N ALA A 253 6.66 -3.94 10.44
CA ALA A 253 6.44 -5.11 11.29
C ALA A 253 7.72 -5.88 11.60
N GLN A 254 7.81 -6.32 12.84
CA GLN A 254 8.70 -7.41 13.21
C GLN A 254 8.19 -8.69 12.57
N ARG A 255 9.12 -9.54 12.15
CA ARG A 255 8.82 -10.90 11.73
C ARG A 255 7.99 -11.64 12.79
N HIS A 256 7.05 -12.47 12.36
CA HIS A 256 6.17 -13.24 13.25
C HIS A 256 5.36 -12.40 14.26
N SER A 257 5.07 -11.13 13.95
CA SER A 257 4.24 -10.28 14.81
C SER A 257 2.87 -10.92 15.09
N THR A 258 2.55 -11.13 16.37
CA THR A 258 1.34 -11.84 16.82
C THR A 258 0.05 -11.20 16.33
N PHE A 259 -0.04 -9.86 16.36
CA PHE A 259 -1.24 -9.17 15.87
C PHE A 259 -1.35 -9.27 14.35
N LEU A 260 -0.23 -9.22 13.64
CA LEU A 260 -0.21 -9.42 12.19
C LEU A 260 -0.67 -10.83 11.79
N GLN A 261 -0.26 -11.85 12.56
CA GLN A 261 -0.77 -13.22 12.40
C GLN A 261 -2.28 -13.28 12.60
N THR A 262 -2.81 -12.56 13.60
CA THR A 262 -4.25 -12.49 13.86
C THR A 262 -5.01 -11.84 12.70
N ILE A 263 -4.46 -10.78 12.10
CA ILE A 263 -5.02 -10.15 10.88
C ILE A 263 -4.98 -11.15 9.71
N HIS A 264 -3.86 -11.83 9.50
CA HIS A 264 -3.71 -12.83 8.44
C HIS A 264 -4.72 -13.99 8.59
N GLU A 265 -4.88 -14.53 9.80
CA GLU A 265 -5.85 -15.61 10.09
C GLU A 265 -7.31 -15.20 9.82
N ASN A 266 -7.62 -13.90 9.80
CA ASN A 266 -8.95 -13.43 9.44
C ASN A 266 -9.31 -13.74 7.97
N TYR A 267 -8.30 -13.93 7.09
CA TYR A 267 -8.52 -14.30 5.69
C TYR A 267 -9.11 -15.69 5.50
N LYS A 268 -9.17 -16.55 6.54
CA LYS A 268 -9.98 -17.78 6.51
C LYS A 268 -11.46 -17.54 6.22
N SER A 269 -11.94 -16.33 6.52
CA SER A 269 -13.31 -15.87 6.29
C SER A 269 -13.41 -14.87 5.14
N PHE A 270 -12.41 -14.86 4.26
CA PHE A 270 -12.31 -13.90 3.16
C PHE A 270 -13.55 -13.97 2.26
N ASN A 271 -14.12 -12.79 1.98
CA ASN A 271 -15.19 -12.64 1.02
C ASN A 271 -14.73 -11.75 -0.12
N GLY A 272 -14.50 -12.35 -1.28
CA GLY A 272 -14.03 -11.66 -2.48
C GLY A 272 -14.97 -10.57 -2.99
N SER A 273 -16.24 -10.54 -2.58
CA SER A 273 -17.21 -9.50 -2.95
C SER A 273 -17.10 -8.23 -2.12
N LEU A 274 -16.33 -8.24 -1.03
CA LEU A 274 -16.16 -7.08 -0.15
C LEU A 274 -14.78 -6.45 -0.35
N TYR A 275 -14.75 -5.27 -0.97
CA TYR A 275 -13.50 -4.63 -1.39
C TYR A 275 -12.56 -4.31 -0.19
N TYR A 276 -13.01 -3.47 0.76
CA TYR A 276 -12.18 -3.04 1.90
C TYR A 276 -12.40 -3.83 3.20
N HIS A 277 -13.39 -4.73 3.24
CA HIS A 277 -13.82 -5.32 4.51
C HIS A 277 -12.77 -6.25 5.11
N ASN A 278 -12.17 -7.11 4.28
CA ASN A 278 -11.27 -8.17 4.73
C ASN A 278 -9.96 -7.61 5.31
N SER A 279 -9.42 -6.55 4.71
CA SER A 279 -8.16 -5.94 5.10
C SER A 279 -8.35 -4.80 6.11
N LEU A 280 -9.22 -3.82 5.82
CA LEU A 280 -9.28 -2.58 6.61
C LEU A 280 -10.24 -2.69 7.80
N LYS A 281 -11.49 -3.07 7.54
CA LYS A 281 -12.53 -3.13 8.59
C LYS A 281 -12.29 -4.26 9.57
N ALA A 282 -11.83 -5.42 9.11
CA ALA A 282 -11.56 -6.54 9.98
C ALA A 282 -10.36 -6.27 10.90
N ALA A 283 -9.24 -5.76 10.36
CA ALA A 283 -8.09 -5.35 11.17
C ALA A 283 -8.48 -4.29 12.20
N TYR A 284 -9.30 -3.31 11.82
CA TYR A 284 -9.82 -2.31 12.75
C TYR A 284 -10.65 -2.92 13.90
N LYS A 285 -11.56 -3.85 13.58
CA LYS A 285 -12.36 -4.56 14.60
C LYS A 285 -11.52 -5.42 15.53
N LEU A 286 -10.44 -6.02 15.03
CA LEU A 286 -9.48 -6.75 15.84
C LEU A 286 -8.73 -5.80 16.79
N TRP A 287 -8.27 -4.65 16.26
CA TRP A 287 -7.57 -3.65 17.05
C TRP A 287 -8.46 -3.01 18.12
N LEU A 288 -9.75 -2.81 17.86
CA LEU A 288 -10.70 -2.35 18.89
C LEU A 288 -10.82 -3.30 20.09
N LYS A 289 -10.52 -4.59 19.91
CA LYS A 289 -10.52 -5.59 21.00
C LYS A 289 -9.20 -5.59 21.79
N ASP A 290 -8.11 -5.16 21.17
CA ASP A 290 -6.79 -5.04 21.78
C ASP A 290 -6.04 -3.83 21.20
N LYS A 291 -6.28 -2.66 21.80
CA LYS A 291 -5.71 -1.40 21.33
C LYS A 291 -4.20 -1.31 21.54
N GLY A 292 -3.63 -2.15 22.41
CA GLY A 292 -2.19 -2.21 22.69
C GLY A 292 -1.42 -3.10 21.72
N ALA A 293 -2.09 -3.75 20.78
CA ALA A 293 -1.49 -4.74 19.89
C ALA A 293 -0.53 -4.18 18.84
N LEU A 294 -0.53 -2.86 18.61
CA LEU A 294 0.34 -2.16 17.65
C LEU A 294 0.59 -0.71 18.07
N ASN A 295 1.66 -0.12 17.53
CA ASN A 295 1.87 1.33 17.51
C ASN A 295 1.02 1.94 16.41
N LEU A 296 0.26 3.00 16.73
CA LEU A 296 -0.72 3.58 15.82
C LEU A 296 -0.23 4.91 15.24
N GLU A 297 -0.18 4.99 13.91
CA GLU A 297 0.21 6.18 13.15
C GLU A 297 -0.90 6.58 12.16
N GLY A 298 -1.95 7.27 12.62
CA GLY A 298 -3.06 7.68 11.76
C GLY A 298 -2.69 8.84 10.84
N ASP A 299 -2.56 10.02 11.42
CA ASP A 299 -2.31 11.25 10.68
C ASP A 299 -1.04 11.18 9.85
N ASN A 300 0.04 10.63 10.42
CA ASN A 300 1.37 10.57 9.81
C ASN A 300 1.49 9.68 8.56
N PHE A 301 0.47 8.87 8.26
CA PHE A 301 0.40 8.00 7.07
C PHE A 301 -0.73 8.40 6.11
N TYR A 302 -1.88 8.85 6.64
CA TYR A 302 -3.10 8.99 5.84
C TYR A 302 -3.62 10.42 5.71
N LYS A 303 -2.84 11.45 6.08
CA LYS A 303 -3.17 12.84 5.77
C LYS A 303 -2.32 13.37 4.60
N PRO A 304 -2.96 14.06 3.62
CA PRO A 304 -4.39 14.31 3.53
C PRO A 304 -5.15 13.04 3.10
N GLY A 305 -6.36 12.87 3.64
CA GLY A 305 -7.17 11.68 3.35
C GLY A 305 -7.69 11.63 1.91
N TRP A 306 -8.20 10.48 1.49
CA TRP A 306 -8.69 10.22 0.12
C TRP A 306 -9.79 11.18 -0.38
N TYR A 307 -10.49 11.84 0.54
CA TYR A 307 -11.53 12.85 0.26
C TYR A 307 -10.98 14.29 0.22
N GLN A 308 -9.69 14.46 0.48
CA GLN A 308 -8.95 15.73 0.49
C GLN A 308 -7.78 15.71 -0.50
N ASP A 309 -7.83 14.85 -1.52
CA ASP A 309 -6.78 14.72 -2.53
C ASP A 309 -6.52 16.04 -3.29
N ASP A 310 -7.49 16.94 -3.39
CA ASP A 310 -7.28 18.30 -3.91
C ASP A 310 -6.17 19.09 -3.18
N LYS A 311 -5.91 18.81 -1.89
CA LYS A 311 -4.77 19.38 -1.13
C LYS A 311 -3.40 19.01 -1.72
N LEU A 312 -3.33 17.87 -2.40
CA LEU A 312 -2.13 17.38 -3.07
C LEU A 312 -2.08 17.85 -4.53
N TYR A 313 -3.19 17.71 -5.26
CA TYR A 313 -3.21 17.81 -6.72
C TYR A 313 -3.64 19.17 -7.28
N LYS A 314 -4.19 20.07 -6.47
CA LYS A 314 -4.70 21.38 -6.93
C LYS A 314 -4.23 22.54 -6.09
N GLU A 315 -4.04 22.31 -4.81
CA GLU A 315 -3.75 23.35 -3.83
C GLU A 315 -2.27 23.34 -3.44
N MET A 316 -1.90 24.37 -2.69
CA MET A 316 -0.62 24.55 -2.03
C MET A 316 -0.85 24.67 -0.53
N GLY A 317 0.20 24.45 0.28
CA GLY A 317 0.18 24.77 1.71
C GLY A 317 -0.34 23.66 2.62
N PHE A 318 -0.48 22.43 2.13
CA PHE A 318 -0.56 21.29 3.03
C PHE A 318 0.80 21.06 3.67
N GLU A 319 0.86 21.06 5.01
CA GLU A 319 2.09 20.85 5.80
C GLU A 319 2.50 19.37 5.75
N TRP A 320 3.27 19.01 4.73
CA TRP A 320 3.67 17.62 4.48
C TRP A 320 4.93 17.23 5.24
N GLU A 321 5.80 18.18 5.58
CA GLU A 321 7.14 17.95 6.12
C GLU A 321 7.15 17.20 7.46
N GLY A 322 6.06 17.26 8.23
CA GLY A 322 5.90 16.51 9.48
C GLY A 322 5.38 15.08 9.32
N GLN A 323 4.93 14.68 8.13
CA GLN A 323 4.36 13.36 7.90
C GLN A 323 5.46 12.30 7.80
N TYR A 324 5.16 11.05 8.11
CA TYR A 324 6.08 9.94 7.79
C TYR A 324 5.95 9.58 6.31
N ALA A 325 4.72 9.40 5.83
CA ALA A 325 4.41 9.11 4.44
C ALA A 325 3.09 9.76 4.01
N ILE A 326 2.89 9.87 2.71
CA ILE A 326 1.68 10.42 2.12
C ILE A 326 1.13 9.48 1.05
N HIS A 327 -0.13 9.07 1.22
CA HIS A 327 -0.84 8.33 0.20
C HIS A 327 -1.21 9.26 -0.95
N LEU A 328 -0.71 8.98 -2.15
CA LEU A 328 -0.98 9.79 -3.33
C LEU A 328 -2.39 9.60 -3.88
N TRP A 329 -3.12 8.54 -3.50
CA TRP A 329 -4.44 8.22 -4.06
C TRP A 329 -4.42 8.19 -5.60
N ALA A 330 -3.33 7.68 -6.19
CA ALA A 330 -2.99 7.92 -7.59
C ALA A 330 -4.04 7.34 -8.54
N SER A 331 -4.65 6.21 -8.18
CA SER A 331 -5.69 5.55 -8.97
C SER A 331 -6.90 6.45 -9.27
N ARG A 332 -7.21 7.39 -8.37
CA ARG A 332 -8.29 8.40 -8.50
C ARG A 332 -7.84 9.64 -9.26
N ASN A 333 -6.54 9.93 -9.23
CA ASN A 333 -5.95 11.16 -9.74
C ASN A 333 -5.07 10.94 -10.99
N ARG A 334 -5.23 9.81 -11.70
CA ARG A 334 -4.43 9.46 -12.88
C ARG A 334 -4.36 10.56 -13.94
N TYR A 335 -5.46 11.28 -14.17
CA TYR A 335 -5.51 12.37 -15.16
C TYR A 335 -4.78 13.65 -14.72
N ARG A 336 -4.49 13.78 -13.42
CA ARG A 336 -3.76 14.91 -12.83
C ARG A 336 -2.28 14.60 -12.62
N MET A 337 -1.89 13.32 -12.74
CA MET A 337 -0.52 12.89 -12.50
C MET A 337 0.38 13.34 -13.67
N PRO A 338 1.53 13.96 -13.41
CA PRO A 338 2.49 14.29 -14.45
C PRO A 338 3.02 13.04 -15.14
N THR A 339 3.41 13.21 -16.39
CA THR A 339 3.96 12.15 -17.26
C THR A 339 5.41 12.40 -17.65
N SER A 340 5.98 13.56 -17.25
CA SER A 340 7.38 13.96 -17.51
C SER A 340 7.94 14.82 -16.37
N MET A 341 9.26 14.85 -16.22
CA MET A 341 9.94 15.72 -15.24
C MET A 341 9.69 17.19 -15.53
N GLU A 342 9.60 17.58 -16.80
CA GLU A 342 9.27 18.95 -17.23
C GLU A 342 7.91 19.42 -16.69
N GLN A 343 6.91 18.53 -16.62
CA GLN A 343 5.63 18.87 -15.99
C GLN A 343 5.81 19.13 -14.49
N ILE A 344 6.63 18.32 -13.80
CA ILE A 344 6.92 18.50 -12.37
C ILE A 344 7.63 19.83 -12.08
N ASP A 345 8.56 20.23 -12.94
CA ASP A 345 9.39 21.43 -12.76
C ASP A 345 8.55 22.68 -12.49
N ASN A 346 7.41 22.81 -13.17
CA ASN A 346 6.48 23.93 -13.03
C ASN A 346 5.12 23.56 -12.41
N TRP A 347 4.98 22.34 -11.85
CA TRP A 347 3.71 21.91 -11.26
C TRP A 347 3.46 22.61 -9.92
N TYR A 348 2.67 23.68 -9.94
CA TYR A 348 2.39 24.49 -8.76
C TYR A 348 1.29 23.89 -7.87
N THR A 349 1.62 22.77 -7.23
CA THR A 349 0.78 22.05 -6.26
C THR A 349 1.65 21.52 -5.11
N THR A 350 1.06 21.17 -3.97
CA THR A 350 1.76 20.50 -2.87
C THR A 350 2.48 19.24 -3.36
N LEU A 351 1.82 18.40 -4.18
CA LEU A 351 2.45 17.19 -4.71
C LEU A 351 3.60 17.52 -5.66
N GLY A 352 3.48 18.59 -6.46
CA GLY A 352 4.58 19.10 -7.27
C GLY A 352 5.77 19.52 -6.40
N GLN A 353 5.54 20.18 -5.26
CA GLN A 353 6.59 20.52 -4.29
C GLN A 353 7.27 19.27 -3.74
N ILE A 354 6.50 18.27 -3.31
CA ILE A 354 7.00 16.99 -2.80
C ILE A 354 7.85 16.31 -3.88
N PHE A 355 7.35 16.19 -5.11
CA PHE A 355 8.07 15.52 -6.20
C PHE A 355 9.38 16.23 -6.56
N ARG A 356 9.39 17.57 -6.59
CA ARG A 356 10.64 18.32 -6.80
C ARG A 356 11.61 18.13 -5.65
N TYR A 357 11.15 18.16 -4.40
CA TYR A 357 11.99 17.90 -3.24
C TYR A 357 12.57 16.47 -3.29
N MET A 358 11.75 15.47 -3.59
CA MET A 358 12.20 14.08 -3.72
C MET A 358 13.21 13.91 -4.85
N TYR A 359 12.99 14.52 -6.01
CA TYR A 359 13.87 14.31 -7.16
C TYR A 359 15.13 15.18 -7.12
N TYR A 360 15.00 16.47 -6.82
CA TYR A 360 16.06 17.47 -6.90
C TYR A 360 16.67 17.86 -5.54
N GLY A 361 16.06 17.49 -4.41
CA GLY A 361 16.43 18.01 -3.10
C GLY A 361 15.98 19.45 -2.86
N ASP A 362 15.12 20.00 -3.72
CA ASP A 362 14.62 21.38 -3.67
C ASP A 362 13.15 21.40 -4.08
N SER A 363 12.28 21.99 -3.25
CA SER A 363 10.82 22.03 -3.48
C SER A 363 10.37 23.17 -4.41
N ARG A 364 11.26 24.15 -4.68
CA ARG A 364 10.94 25.34 -5.48
C ARG A 364 10.68 25.00 -6.93
N LEU A 365 9.84 25.80 -7.59
CA LEU A 365 9.61 25.71 -9.02
C LEU A 365 10.93 25.89 -9.78
N ARG A 366 11.06 25.18 -10.90
CA ARG A 366 12.25 25.21 -11.75
C ARG A 366 11.91 25.87 -13.07
N ILE A 367 12.53 27.02 -13.32
CA ILE A 367 12.34 27.74 -14.58
C ILE A 367 12.99 26.91 -15.69
N VAL A 368 12.18 26.39 -16.60
CA VAL A 368 12.65 25.84 -17.86
C VAL A 368 13.02 27.04 -18.73
N VAL A 369 14.31 27.42 -18.75
CA VAL A 369 14.79 28.34 -19.78
C VAL A 369 14.74 27.55 -21.08
N GLN A 370 13.68 27.76 -21.88
CA GLN A 370 13.68 27.34 -23.28
C GLN A 370 14.84 28.07 -23.94
N ARG A 371 15.99 27.41 -24.07
CA ARG A 371 17.05 27.87 -24.97
C ARG A 371 16.46 27.78 -26.38
N ALA A 372 15.93 28.90 -26.87
CA ALA A 372 15.85 29.13 -28.29
C ALA A 372 17.29 28.97 -28.81
N ASN A 373 17.53 27.96 -29.63
CA ASN A 373 18.80 27.80 -30.31
C ASN A 373 19.03 29.01 -31.21
N ALA A 374 19.76 29.99 -30.69
CA ALA A 374 20.50 30.97 -31.45
C ALA A 374 21.83 31.19 -30.71
N MET A 375 22.80 30.32 -31.05
CA MET A 375 24.25 30.48 -30.90
C MET A 375 24.81 30.96 -29.54
N GLY A 376 25.63 30.10 -28.93
CA GLY A 376 26.73 30.53 -28.06
C GLY A 376 26.51 30.38 -26.56
N ASP A 377 27.34 29.53 -25.96
CA ASP A 377 27.79 29.52 -24.57
C ASP A 377 26.97 28.88 -23.43
N VAL A 378 27.75 28.16 -22.63
CA VAL A 378 27.42 27.40 -21.43
C VAL A 378 27.52 28.33 -20.23
N GLU A 379 26.48 28.42 -19.40
CA GLU A 379 26.65 28.69 -17.97
C GLU A 379 25.39 28.38 -17.13
N ILE A 380 25.66 28.26 -15.83
CA ILE A 380 25.05 27.42 -14.79
C ILE A 380 23.66 27.88 -14.32
N ASN A 381 22.75 26.92 -14.06
CA ASN A 381 21.44 27.15 -13.44
C ASN A 381 21.58 27.68 -12.01
N LYS A 382 21.08 28.90 -11.76
CA LYS A 382 21.00 29.53 -10.44
C LYS A 382 19.58 29.38 -9.89
N ALA A 383 19.45 28.82 -8.68
CA ALA A 383 18.18 28.76 -7.97
C ALA A 383 17.84 30.16 -7.40
N ILE A 384 16.61 30.63 -7.62
CA ILE A 384 16.17 31.93 -7.10
C ILE A 384 15.74 31.74 -5.64
N SER A 385 16.50 32.30 -4.71
CA SER A 385 16.03 32.62 -3.37
C SER A 385 15.26 33.93 -3.45
N ASN A 386 13.96 33.91 -3.19
CA ASN A 386 13.25 35.12 -2.81
C ASN A 386 12.69 34.92 -1.41
N THR A 387 13.03 35.91 -0.58
CA THR A 387 12.61 36.22 0.80
C THR A 387 11.19 35.86 1.16
#